data_AF-A0A9X1B7L7-F1
#
_entry.id   AF-A0A9X1B7L7-F1
#
_cell.length_a   1.000
_cell.length_b   1.000
_cell.length_c   1.000
_cell.angle_alpha   90.00
_cell.angle_beta   90.00
_cell.angle_gamma   90.00
#
_symmetry.space_group_name_H-M   'P 1'
#
loop_
_entity.id
_entity.type
_entity.pdbx_description
1 polymer ?
#
loop_
_entity_poly.entity_id
_entity_poly.type
_entity_poly.pdbx_seq_one_letter_code
_entity_poly.pdbx_strand_id
1 'polypeptide(L)'
;ANTIVINRADKLGLAQLHQLRGRVGRSHHRAYAYLITPPAKAMTEDAKKRLEAIESLEDLGAGFTLATHDLEIRGAGELLGEEQSGQIHEIGFTLYMDLLERAVEALKAGRTPELDRPLDHGAEIDLGLPALLPDDYLPDVHTRLVTYKRIASAESPAELKDLKVEMIDRFGLL
;
A
#
# COMPACT_ATOMS: atom_id res chain seq x y z
N ALA A 1 -2.30 28.70 15.03
CA ALA A 1 -0.91 28.79 14.54
C ALA A 1 -0.82 28.04 13.21
N ASN A 2 -0.21 28.64 12.18
CA ASN A 2 -0.12 28.11 10.82
C ASN A 2 1.28 27.57 10.47
N THR A 3 2.26 27.75 11.35
CA THR A 3 3.62 27.26 11.15
C THR A 3 4.09 26.48 12.37
N ILE A 4 4.66 25.30 12.14
CA ILE A 4 5.35 24.51 13.17
C ILE A 4 6.80 24.27 12.74
N VAL A 5 7.71 24.33 13.71
CA VAL A 5 9.12 24.02 13.52
C VAL A 5 9.47 22.89 14.48
N ILE A 6 9.92 21.76 13.93
CA ILE A 6 10.24 20.55 14.68
C ILE A 6 11.75 20.39 14.64
N ASN A 7 12.41 20.70 15.77
CA ASN A 7 13.84 20.47 15.92
C ASN A 7 14.11 18.99 16.20
N ARG A 8 15.20 18.44 15.65
CA ARG A 8 15.59 17.03 15.77
C ARG A 8 14.49 16.06 15.32
N ALA A 9 13.91 16.31 14.15
CA ALA A 9 12.88 15.45 13.58
C ALA A 9 13.36 13.99 13.37
N ASP A 10 14.67 13.79 13.22
CA ASP A 10 15.34 12.48 13.15
C ASP A 10 15.05 11.57 14.36
N LYS A 11 14.77 12.16 15.52
CA LYS A 11 14.53 11.44 16.78
C LYS A 11 13.06 11.08 17.01
N LEU A 12 12.14 11.62 16.22
CA LEU A 12 10.70 11.44 16.44
C LEU A 12 10.16 10.29 15.60
N GLY A 13 9.24 9.51 16.17
CA GLY A 13 8.54 8.46 15.45
C GLY A 13 7.66 9.04 14.33
N LEU A 14 7.43 8.28 13.26
CA LEU A 14 6.62 8.71 12.11
C LEU A 14 5.21 9.16 12.54
N ALA A 15 4.56 8.39 13.42
CA ALA A 15 3.27 8.74 14.01
C ALA A 15 3.29 10.07 14.79
N GLN A 16 4.38 10.37 15.51
CA GLN A 16 4.54 11.62 16.24
C GLN A 16 4.71 12.80 15.29
N LEU A 17 5.51 12.64 14.24
CA LEU A 17 5.70 13.65 13.19
C LEU A 17 4.38 13.97 12.49
N HIS A 18 3.58 12.94 12.17
CA HIS A 18 2.27 13.11 11.58
C HIS A 18 1.28 13.82 12.51
N GLN A 19 1.22 13.43 13.79
CA GLN A 19 0.38 14.11 14.78
C GLN A 19 0.77 15.59 14.96
N LEU A 20 2.07 15.90 14.97
CA LEU A 20 2.57 17.27 15.09
C LEU A 20 2.23 18.11 13.84
N ARG A 21 2.38 17.53 12.64
CA ARG A 21 1.96 18.15 11.37
C ARG A 21 0.46 18.46 11.38
N GLY A 22 -0.39 17.54 11.84
CA GLY A 22 -1.85 17.72 11.90
C GLY A 22 -2.34 18.78 12.91
N ARG A 23 -1.46 19.34 13.75
CA ARG A 23 -1.79 20.44 14.68
C ARG A 23 -1.77 21.82 14.00
N VAL A 24 -1.21 21.94 12.80
CA VAL A 24 -1.24 23.15 11.97
C VAL A 24 -2.11 22.94 10.73
N GLY A 25 -2.64 24.01 10.13
CA GLY A 25 -3.45 23.91 8.90
C GLY A 25 -4.96 23.73 9.10
N ARG A 26 -5.51 24.18 10.23
CA ARG A 26 -6.96 24.14 10.52
C ARG A 26 -7.76 25.33 9.95
N SER A 27 -7.17 26.11 9.04
CA SER A 27 -7.80 27.30 8.43
C SER A 27 -7.70 27.24 6.91
N HIS A 28 -8.42 28.12 6.21
CA HIS A 28 -8.34 28.26 4.75
C HIS A 28 -6.98 28.78 4.23
N HIS A 29 -6.00 28.96 5.12
CA HIS A 29 -4.67 29.45 4.78
C HIS A 29 -3.66 28.30 4.82
N ARG A 30 -2.73 28.33 3.86
CA ARG A 30 -1.63 27.37 3.77
C ARG A 30 -0.83 27.34 5.08
N ALA A 31 -0.57 26.13 5.58
CA ALA A 31 0.25 25.91 6.76
C ALA A 31 1.59 25.28 6.36
N TYR A 32 2.61 25.54 7.17
CA TYR A 32 3.97 25.07 6.93
C TYR A 32 4.48 24.27 8.13
N ALA A 33 5.14 23.15 7.85
CA ALA A 33 5.82 22.34 8.86
C ALA A 33 7.29 22.19 8.46
N TYR A 34 8.20 22.76 9.24
CA TYR A 34 9.64 22.67 9.02
C TYR A 34 10.23 21.56 9.89
N LEU A 35 10.82 20.55 9.25
CA LEU A 35 11.49 19.42 9.88
C LEU A 35 13.00 19.69 9.87
N ILE A 36 13.57 20.02 11.03
CA ILE A 36 15.01 20.30 11.15
C ILE A 36 15.72 19.03 11.59
N THR A 37 16.71 18.61 10.80
CA THR A 37 17.48 17.39 10.99
C THR A 37 18.98 17.68 10.98
N PRO A 38 19.80 16.83 11.61
CA PRO A 38 21.25 16.90 11.42
C PRO A 38 21.62 16.52 9.98
N PRO A 39 22.88 16.77 9.55
CA PRO A 39 23.33 16.39 8.21
C PRO A 39 23.05 14.91 7.91
N ALA A 40 22.70 14.58 6.66
CA ALA A 40 22.28 13.23 6.28
C ALA A 40 23.26 12.12 6.66
N LYS A 41 24.57 12.42 6.73
CA LYS A 41 25.61 11.48 7.17
C LYS A 41 25.53 11.09 8.65
N ALA A 42 24.88 11.92 9.48
CA ALA A 42 24.72 11.70 10.92
C ALA A 42 23.34 11.11 11.28
N MET A 43 22.49 10.82 10.28
CA MET A 43 21.19 10.18 10.47
C MET A 43 21.28 8.67 10.22
N THR A 44 20.50 7.90 10.98
CA THR A 44 20.31 6.48 10.70
C THR A 44 19.50 6.29 9.42
N GLU A 45 19.68 5.15 8.76
CA GLU A 45 18.91 4.82 7.54
C GLU A 45 17.40 4.82 7.81
N ASP A 46 16.96 4.34 8.99
CA ASP A 46 15.54 4.38 9.40
C ASP A 46 15.02 5.79 9.64
N ALA A 47 15.87 6.73 10.08
CA ALA A 47 15.49 8.12 10.22
C ALA A 47 15.30 8.77 8.85
N LYS A 48 16.17 8.46 7.87
CA LYS A 48 16.04 8.94 6.50
C LYS A 48 14.75 8.43 5.85
N LYS A 49 14.52 7.12 5.88
CA LYS A 49 13.29 6.50 5.34
C LYS A 49 12.02 7.08 5.94
N ARG A 50 11.99 7.33 7.26
CA ARG A 50 10.84 7.99 7.91
C ARG A 50 10.63 9.43 7.45
N LEU A 51 11.71 10.18 7.25
CA LEU A 51 11.65 11.57 6.80
C LEU A 51 11.22 11.66 5.32
N GLU A 52 11.67 10.74 4.48
CA GLU A 52 11.20 10.61 3.10
C GLU A 52 9.71 10.22 3.07
N ALA A 53 9.30 9.27 3.91
CA ALA A 53 7.91 8.88 4.02
C ALA A 53 6.99 10.00 4.52
N ILE A 54 7.43 10.87 5.45
CA ILE A 54 6.60 12.01 5.88
C ILE A 54 6.52 13.11 4.80
N GLU A 55 7.55 13.26 3.99
CA GLU A 55 7.60 14.21 2.87
C GLU A 55 6.67 13.77 1.73
N SER A 56 6.62 12.48 1.40
CA SER A 56 5.76 11.95 0.34
C SER A 56 4.26 11.97 0.66
N LEU A 57 3.88 12.20 1.92
CA LEU A 57 2.48 12.26 2.37
C LEU A 57 1.89 13.66 2.19
N GLU A 58 1.93 14.16 0.95
CA GLU A 58 1.41 15.49 0.62
C GLU A 58 -0.13 15.58 0.63
N ASP A 59 -0.85 14.45 0.48
CA ASP A 59 -2.31 14.49 0.30
C ASP A 59 -3.15 14.09 1.51
N LEU A 60 -4.29 14.78 1.63
CA LEU A 60 -5.31 14.63 2.65
C LEU A 60 -5.98 13.24 2.52
N GLY A 61 -5.40 12.23 3.19
CA GLY A 61 -5.81 10.82 3.10
C GLY A 61 -4.74 9.84 3.62
N ALA A 62 -3.52 10.34 3.79
CA ALA A 62 -2.30 9.67 4.25
C ALA A 62 -2.32 8.87 5.57
N GLY A 63 -3.37 8.97 6.40
CA GLY A 63 -3.38 8.36 7.73
C GLY A 63 -3.32 6.82 7.73
N PHE A 64 -3.90 6.19 6.71
CA PHE A 64 -3.90 4.72 6.56
C PHE A 64 -2.54 4.21 6.05
N THR A 65 -1.99 4.85 5.02
CA THR A 65 -0.65 4.56 4.48
C THR A 65 0.45 4.74 5.53
N LEU A 66 0.31 5.74 6.41
CA LEU A 66 1.25 6.01 7.50
C LEU A 66 1.31 4.85 8.51
N ALA A 67 0.18 4.22 8.83
CA ALA A 67 0.14 3.11 9.76
C ALA A 67 0.82 1.86 9.17
N THR A 68 0.63 1.61 7.88
CA THR A 68 1.27 0.50 7.15
C THR A 68 2.79 0.69 7.09
N HIS A 69 3.27 1.88 6.70
CA HIS A 69 4.70 2.18 6.67
C HIS A 69 5.36 2.21 8.08
N ASP A 70 4.65 2.66 9.12
CA ASP A 70 5.19 2.63 10.50
C ASP A 70 5.35 1.19 11.02
N LEU A 71 4.47 0.27 10.60
CA LEU A 71 4.56 -1.16 10.91
C LEU A 71 5.74 -1.83 10.17
N GLU A 72 5.91 -1.51 8.89
CA GLU A 72 7.02 -1.99 8.05
C GLU A 72 8.39 -1.53 8.57
N ILE A 73 8.50 -0.27 9.02
CA ILE A 73 9.75 0.32 9.49
C ILE A 73 10.12 -0.17 10.91
N ARG A 74 9.13 -0.45 11.78
CA ARG A 74 9.40 -0.73 13.21
C ARG A 74 9.70 -2.19 13.58
N GLY A 75 9.31 -3.21 12.83
CA GLY A 75 9.35 -4.54 13.47
C GLY A 75 9.10 -5.80 12.67
N ALA A 76 9.31 -5.83 11.36
CA ALA A 76 9.46 -7.12 10.67
C ALA A 76 10.70 -7.92 11.16
N GLY A 77 11.61 -7.29 11.93
CA GLY A 77 12.85 -7.91 12.40
C GLY A 77 12.83 -8.54 13.79
N GLU A 78 11.88 -8.24 14.68
CA GLU A 78 12.01 -8.64 16.11
C GLU A 78 11.11 -9.81 16.52
N LEU A 79 10.15 -10.22 15.67
CA LEU A 79 9.24 -11.33 16.00
C LEU A 79 9.73 -12.72 15.55
N LEU A 80 10.57 -12.82 14.52
CA LEU A 80 11.04 -14.10 13.99
C LEU A 80 12.44 -13.95 13.38
N GLY A 81 13.44 -14.36 14.16
CA GLY A 81 14.86 -14.62 13.85
C GLY A 81 15.44 -14.15 12.51
N GLU A 82 16.57 -13.44 12.59
CA GLU A 82 17.43 -13.10 11.46
C GLU A 82 17.76 -14.31 10.59
N GLU A 83 17.23 -14.33 9.35
CA GLU A 83 17.92 -14.70 8.10
C GLU A 83 16.85 -14.87 6.99
N GLN A 84 16.84 -13.98 5.99
CA GLN A 84 16.05 -14.03 4.72
C GLN A 84 14.65 -13.36 4.64
N SER A 85 14.43 -12.19 5.25
CA SER A 85 13.10 -11.52 5.29
C SER A 85 12.70 -10.65 4.08
N GLY A 86 13.45 -10.59 2.97
CA GLY A 86 13.18 -9.60 1.91
C GLY A 86 11.98 -9.89 1.00
N GLN A 87 11.84 -11.12 0.50
CA GLN A 87 10.78 -11.51 -0.47
C GLN A 87 9.75 -12.50 0.10
N ILE A 88 10.12 -13.25 1.14
CA ILE A 88 9.23 -14.25 1.77
C ILE A 88 8.18 -13.57 2.67
N HIS A 89 8.51 -12.39 3.22
CA HIS A 89 7.68 -11.67 4.19
C HIS A 89 6.47 -10.99 3.55
N GLU A 90 6.60 -10.52 2.30
CA GLU A 90 5.50 -9.91 1.54
C GLU A 90 4.41 -10.96 1.23
N ILE A 91 4.81 -12.15 0.78
CA ILE A 91 3.90 -13.27 0.49
C ILE A 91 3.16 -13.72 1.76
N GLY A 92 3.87 -13.83 2.89
CA GLY A 92 3.29 -14.29 4.16
C GLY A 92 2.28 -13.33 4.77
N PHE A 93 2.51 -12.02 4.68
CA PHE A 93 1.59 -11.01 5.23
C PHE A 93 0.34 -10.83 4.37
N THR A 94 0.49 -10.77 3.04
CA THR A 94 -0.66 -10.73 2.13
C THR A 94 -1.53 -11.98 2.30
N LEU A 95 -0.91 -13.16 2.38
CA LEU A 95 -1.62 -14.40 2.66
C LEU A 95 -2.36 -14.36 4.00
N TYR A 96 -1.72 -13.83 5.05
CA TYR A 96 -2.36 -13.70 6.36
C TYR A 96 -3.58 -12.77 6.32
N MET A 97 -3.50 -11.65 5.60
CA MET A 97 -4.61 -10.71 5.45
C MET A 97 -5.76 -11.32 4.63
N ASP A 98 -5.45 -12.05 3.56
CA ASP A 98 -6.45 -12.77 2.76
C ASP A 98 -7.17 -13.84 3.61
N LEU A 99 -6.44 -14.59 4.43
CA LEU A 99 -7.02 -15.58 5.35
C LEU A 99 -7.90 -14.92 6.41
N LEU A 100 -7.48 -13.75 6.93
CA LEU A 100 -8.24 -12.99 7.92
C LEU A 100 -9.54 -12.44 7.32
N GLU A 101 -9.49 -11.89 6.11
CA GLU A 101 -10.67 -11.37 5.39
C GLU A 101 -11.69 -12.48 5.15
N ARG A 102 -11.25 -13.64 4.63
CA ARG A 102 -12.10 -14.84 4.45
C ARG A 102 -12.75 -15.29 5.76
N ALA A 103 -12.00 -15.29 6.87
CA ALA A 103 -12.53 -15.68 8.16
C ALA A 103 -13.61 -14.69 8.65
N VAL A 104 -13.40 -13.39 8.45
CA VAL A 104 -14.37 -12.35 8.80
C VAL A 104 -15.64 -12.46 7.95
N GLU A 105 -15.52 -12.70 6.64
CA GLU A 105 -16.66 -12.90 5.74
C GLU A 105 -17.47 -14.15 6.07
N ALA A 106 -16.79 -15.27 6.34
CA ALA A 106 -17.44 -16.50 6.75
C ALA A 106 -18.25 -16.30 8.04
N LEU A 107 -17.64 -15.65 9.05
CA LEU A 107 -18.32 -15.33 10.31
C LEU A 107 -19.51 -14.38 10.13
N LYS A 108 -19.38 -13.34 9.30
CA LYS A 108 -20.50 -12.44 8.96
C LYS A 108 -21.65 -13.16 8.26
N ALA A 109 -21.34 -14.18 7.45
CA ALA A 109 -22.32 -15.03 6.78
C ALA A 109 -22.86 -16.16 7.67
N GLY A 110 -22.47 -16.24 8.95
CA GLY A 110 -22.89 -17.30 9.87
C GLY A 110 -22.31 -18.69 9.54
N ARG A 111 -21.24 -18.73 8.74
CA ARG A 111 -20.55 -19.96 8.31
C ARG A 111 -19.25 -20.13 9.10
N THR A 112 -18.83 -21.37 9.31
CA THR A 112 -17.52 -21.67 9.90
C THR A 112 -16.43 -21.41 8.85
N PRO A 113 -15.35 -20.67 9.15
CA PRO A 113 -14.26 -20.46 8.21
C PRO A 113 -13.59 -21.79 7.85
N GLU A 114 -13.65 -22.19 6.59
CA GLU A 114 -12.89 -23.34 6.07
C GLU A 114 -11.48 -22.89 5.72
N LEU A 115 -10.59 -22.88 6.71
CA LEU A 115 -9.19 -22.46 6.57
C LEU A 115 -8.32 -23.44 5.77
N ASP A 116 -8.77 -24.70 5.63
CA ASP A 116 -8.06 -25.77 4.91
C ASP A 116 -8.39 -25.81 3.41
N ARG A 117 -9.30 -24.98 2.94
CA ARG A 117 -9.60 -24.88 1.51
C ARG A 117 -8.37 -24.27 0.83
N PRO A 118 -7.86 -24.85 -0.28
CA PRO A 118 -6.85 -24.18 -1.09
C PRO A 118 -7.26 -22.73 -1.30
N LEU A 119 -6.30 -21.80 -1.26
CA LEU A 119 -6.52 -20.47 -1.79
C LEU A 119 -7.10 -20.70 -3.18
N ASP A 120 -8.38 -20.39 -3.39
CA ASP A 120 -9.05 -20.66 -4.67
C ASP A 120 -8.19 -20.05 -5.79
N HIS A 121 -7.34 -20.86 -6.38
CA HIS A 121 -6.81 -20.64 -7.70
C HIS A 121 -8.06 -20.91 -8.54
N GLY A 122 -8.64 -19.85 -9.10
CA GLY A 122 -9.85 -19.97 -9.90
C GLY A 122 -9.72 -21.01 -11.02
N ALA A 123 -10.77 -21.19 -11.82
CA ALA A 123 -10.71 -22.12 -12.94
C ALA A 123 -9.48 -21.85 -13.83
N GLU A 124 -8.67 -22.88 -14.06
CA GLU A 124 -7.55 -22.81 -15.01
C GLU A 124 -8.13 -22.87 -16.43
N ILE A 125 -7.81 -21.87 -17.25
CA ILE A 125 -8.32 -21.73 -18.61
C ILE A 125 -7.12 -21.65 -19.56
N ASP A 126 -6.84 -22.74 -20.28
CA ASP A 126 -5.86 -22.76 -21.37
C ASP A 126 -6.60 -22.79 -22.73
N LEU A 127 -6.37 -21.75 -23.52
CA LEU A 127 -6.96 -21.57 -24.84
C LEU A 127 -5.91 -21.66 -25.97
N GLY A 128 -4.64 -21.91 -25.65
CA GLY A 128 -3.55 -21.95 -26.64
C GLY A 128 -3.32 -20.64 -27.39
N LEU A 129 -3.75 -19.51 -26.82
CA LEU A 129 -3.67 -18.18 -27.43
C LEU A 129 -3.09 -17.15 -26.46
N PRO A 130 -2.41 -16.11 -26.97
CA PRO A 130 -1.87 -15.05 -26.12
C PRO A 130 -3.01 -14.21 -25.51
N ALA A 131 -3.23 -14.36 -24.21
CA ALA A 131 -4.20 -13.60 -23.42
C ALA A 131 -3.46 -12.67 -22.43
N LEU A 132 -2.81 -11.64 -22.96
CA LEU A 132 -2.01 -10.69 -22.19
C LEU A 132 -2.26 -9.25 -22.65
N LEU A 133 -2.05 -8.29 -21.76
CA LEU A 133 -2.00 -6.87 -22.08
C LEU A 133 -0.69 -6.56 -22.80
N PRO A 134 -0.72 -6.10 -24.06
CA PRO A 134 0.49 -5.81 -24.83
C PRO A 134 1.30 -4.66 -24.24
N ASP A 135 2.63 -4.72 -24.38
CA ASP A 135 3.55 -3.67 -23.90
C ASP A 135 3.39 -2.34 -24.67
N ASP A 136 2.95 -2.39 -25.92
CA ASP A 136 2.64 -1.23 -26.76
C ASP A 136 1.30 -0.57 -26.38
N TYR A 137 0.35 -1.34 -25.85
CA TYR A 137 -0.91 -0.82 -25.33
C TYR A 137 -0.75 -0.18 -23.94
N LEU A 138 0.01 -0.83 -23.05
CA LEU A 138 0.20 -0.37 -21.68
C LEU A 138 1.68 -0.55 -21.28
N PRO A 139 2.54 0.45 -21.52
CA PRO A 139 4.00 0.32 -21.34
C PRO A 139 4.43 0.23 -19.87
N ASP A 140 3.72 0.93 -18.97
CA ASP A 140 4.07 0.97 -17.55
C ASP A 140 3.76 -0.35 -16.85
N VAL A 141 4.81 -1.04 -16.42
CA VAL A 141 4.72 -2.38 -15.79
C VAL A 141 3.88 -2.35 -14.51
N HIS A 142 4.03 -1.31 -13.70
CA HIS A 142 3.28 -1.19 -12.44
C HIS A 142 1.78 -1.06 -12.71
N THR A 143 1.39 -0.18 -13.62
CA THR A 143 -0.01 -0.03 -14.05
C THR A 143 -0.55 -1.33 -14.65
N ARG A 144 0.27 -2.09 -15.41
CA ARG A 144 -0.13 -3.38 -15.98
C ARG A 144 -0.45 -4.41 -14.89
N LEU A 145 0.41 -4.52 -13.87
CA LEU A 145 0.20 -5.41 -12.73
C LEU A 145 -1.06 -5.05 -11.94
N VAL A 146 -1.28 -3.75 -11.70
CA VAL A 146 -2.51 -3.28 -11.04
C VAL A 146 -3.75 -3.63 -11.87
N THR A 147 -3.71 -3.45 -13.19
CA THR A 147 -4.82 -3.83 -14.08
C THR A 147 -5.08 -5.32 -14.05
N TYR A 148 -4.04 -6.19 -14.09
CA TYR A 148 -4.23 -7.63 -13.95
C TYR A 148 -4.89 -8.01 -12.64
N LYS A 149 -4.47 -7.40 -11.52
CA LYS A 149 -5.10 -7.63 -10.21
C LYS A 149 -6.58 -7.23 -10.24
N ARG A 150 -6.91 -6.08 -10.83
CA ARG A 150 -8.30 -5.62 -10.98
C ARG A 150 -9.15 -6.53 -11.86
N ILE A 151 -8.60 -7.09 -12.95
CA ILE A 151 -9.28 -8.08 -13.78
C ILE A 151 -9.55 -9.36 -12.99
N ALA A 152 -8.54 -9.87 -12.27
CA ALA A 152 -8.63 -11.10 -11.50
C ALA A 152 -9.58 -11.00 -10.29
N SER A 153 -9.70 -9.81 -9.70
CA SER A 153 -10.57 -9.55 -8.55
C SER A 153 -12.00 -9.12 -8.91
N ALA A 154 -12.34 -8.99 -10.19
CA ALA A 154 -13.69 -8.61 -10.58
C ALA A 154 -14.68 -9.75 -10.33
N GLU A 155 -15.73 -9.49 -9.55
CA GLU A 155 -16.71 -10.50 -9.13
C GLU A 155 -17.91 -10.58 -10.07
N SER A 156 -18.10 -9.54 -10.89
CA SER A 156 -19.25 -9.43 -11.78
C SER A 156 -18.86 -9.09 -13.24
N PRO A 157 -19.66 -9.57 -14.23
CA PRO A 157 -19.49 -9.14 -15.62
C PRO A 157 -19.65 -7.63 -15.82
N ALA A 158 -20.36 -6.95 -14.92
CA ALA A 158 -20.54 -5.50 -14.95
C ALA A 158 -19.22 -4.79 -14.59
N GLU A 159 -18.54 -5.22 -13.53
CA GLU A 159 -17.22 -4.68 -13.14
C GLU A 159 -16.18 -4.88 -14.23
N LEU A 160 -16.16 -6.05 -14.89
CA LEU A 160 -15.28 -6.30 -16.03
C LEU A 160 -15.59 -5.36 -17.20
N LYS A 161 -16.86 -5.05 -17.43
CA LYS A 161 -17.28 -4.10 -18.47
C LYS A 161 -16.84 -2.68 -18.12
N ASP A 162 -17.02 -2.26 -16.88
CA ASP A 162 -16.63 -0.93 -16.41
C ASP A 162 -15.10 -0.76 -16.48
N LEU A 163 -14.35 -1.80 -16.08
CA LEU A 163 -12.90 -1.85 -16.23
C LEU A 163 -12.47 -1.75 -17.70
N LYS A 164 -13.16 -2.45 -18.61
CA LYS A 164 -12.93 -2.32 -20.04
C LYS A 164 -13.18 -0.90 -20.56
N VAL A 165 -14.26 -0.25 -20.11
CA VAL A 165 -14.56 1.14 -20.50
C VAL A 165 -13.47 2.08 -20.01
N GLU A 166 -13.03 1.93 -18.75
CA GLU A 166 -11.93 2.71 -18.20
C GLU A 166 -10.63 2.51 -18.99
N MET A 167 -10.32 1.26 -19.36
CA MET A 167 -9.13 0.97 -20.16
C MET A 167 -9.20 1.63 -21.54
N ILE A 168 -10.37 1.60 -22.19
CA ILE A 168 -10.57 2.27 -23.48
C ILE A 168 -10.43 3.79 -23.36
N ASP A 169 -10.98 4.38 -22.30
CA ASP A 169 -10.91 5.82 -22.06
C ASP A 169 -9.46 6.29 -21.79
N ARG A 170 -8.69 5.50 -21.04
CA ARG A 170 -7.33 5.84 -20.63
C ARG A 170 -6.25 5.52 -21.66
N PHE A 171 -6.41 4.41 -22.38
CA PHE A 171 -5.35 3.84 -23.22
C PHE A 171 -5.78 3.66 -24.69
N GLY A 172 -7.04 3.91 -25.02
CA GLY A 172 -7.58 3.71 -26.37
C GLY A 172 -8.05 2.28 -26.62
N LEU A 173 -8.38 1.98 -27.86
CA LEU A 173 -8.89 0.67 -28.26
C LEU A 173 -7.78 -0.39 -28.21
N LEU A 174 -8.12 -1.53 -27.62
CA LEU A 174 -7.35 -2.78 -27.62
C LEU A 174 -7.53 -3.51 -28.96
#